data_AF-A0A962DNU1-F1
#
_entry.id   AF-A0A962DNU1-F1
#
_cell.length_a   1.000
_cell.length_b   1.000
_cell.length_c   1.000
_cell.angle_alpha   90.00
_cell.angle_beta   90.00
_cell.angle_gamma   90.00
#
_symmetry.space_group_name_H-M   'P 1'
#
loop_
_entity.id
_entity.type
_entity.pdbx_description
1 polymer ?
#
loop_
_entity_poly.entity_id
_entity_poly.type
_entity_poly.pdbx_seq_one_letter_code
_entity_poly.pdbx_strand_id
1 'polypeptide(L)'
;VLADNAIAGQKAASRTVPLLRTSFHVGNCYEFHHAEGLNPTMYCDIVGDVTIELARMVEHAMPGQILVGDFALETISQEPLTDAVCDAIGFIEQAQNSLSQLNGLELSGDAVESIKCYLTGQACADGTFTIRKLAIHDKHGRTRNAFNAKVNIHRRDATPILLGIEDRLLCDDERYAVTRGHVVRDGT
;
A
#
# COMPACT_ATOMS: atom_id res chain seq x y z
N VAL A 1 -5.32 1.97 11.95
CA VAL A 1 -3.85 1.94 12.16
C VAL A 1 -3.13 3.14 11.56
N LEU A 2 -2.95 3.23 10.23
CA LEU A 2 -2.20 4.36 9.63
C LEU A 2 -2.82 5.72 9.95
N ALA A 3 -4.14 5.84 9.80
CA ALA A 3 -4.87 7.05 10.17
C ALA A 3 -4.71 7.39 11.66
N ASP A 4 -4.83 6.41 12.55
CA ASP A 4 -4.68 6.62 14.00
C ASP A 4 -3.26 7.05 14.38
N ASN A 5 -2.23 6.45 13.77
CA ASN A 5 -0.84 6.88 13.97
C ASN A 5 -0.62 8.31 13.48
N ALA A 6 -1.18 8.68 12.32
CA ALA A 6 -1.10 10.05 11.82
C ALA A 6 -1.83 11.04 12.73
N ILE A 7 -3.02 10.70 13.23
CA ILE A 7 -3.77 11.54 14.20
C ILE A 7 -3.00 11.67 15.52
N ALA A 8 -2.44 10.56 16.03
CA ALA A 8 -1.61 10.58 17.23
C ALA A 8 -0.40 11.49 17.02
N GLY A 9 0.24 11.43 15.85
CA GLY A 9 1.35 12.30 15.48
C GLY A 9 0.97 13.78 15.39
N GLN A 10 -0.22 14.10 14.87
CA GLN A 10 -0.75 15.46 14.84
C GLN A 10 -1.06 16.02 16.24
N LYS A 11 -1.51 15.17 17.17
CA LYS A 11 -1.86 15.54 18.55
C LYS A 11 -0.66 15.55 19.50
N ALA A 12 0.45 14.90 19.15
CA ALA A 12 1.61 14.79 20.02
C ALA A 12 2.33 16.14 20.14
N ALA A 13 2.58 16.59 21.38
CA ALA A 13 3.34 17.81 21.66
C ALA A 13 4.85 17.68 21.34
N SER A 14 5.33 16.46 21.14
CA SER A 14 6.72 16.14 20.81
C SER A 14 6.78 15.09 19.70
N ARG A 15 7.95 14.92 19.07
CA ARG A 15 8.15 13.94 17.98
C ARG A 15 8.31 12.50 18.47
N THR A 16 7.40 12.04 19.34
CA THR A 16 7.42 10.69 19.93
C THR A 16 6.69 9.65 19.09
N VAL A 17 5.83 10.08 18.17
CA VAL A 17 5.08 9.19 17.28
C VAL A 17 5.91 8.89 16.03
N PRO A 18 6.27 7.62 15.74
CA PRO A 18 7.08 7.27 14.59
C PRO A 18 6.26 7.33 13.30
N LEU A 19 6.94 7.64 12.19
CA LEU A 19 6.37 7.49 10.85
C LEU A 19 6.37 6.02 10.46
N LEU A 20 5.18 5.46 10.25
CA LEU A 20 5.03 4.08 9.83
C LEU A 20 5.42 3.91 8.36
N ARG A 21 6.03 2.76 8.06
CA ARG A 21 6.28 2.28 6.70
C ARG A 21 5.31 1.14 6.44
N THR A 22 4.72 1.10 5.27
CA THR A 22 3.71 0.08 4.96
C THR A 22 3.92 -0.45 3.56
N SER A 23 3.67 -1.75 3.39
CA SER A 23 3.69 -2.40 2.09
C SER A 23 2.51 -3.33 1.98
N PHE A 24 1.89 -3.34 0.80
CA PHE A 24 0.83 -4.25 0.42
C PHE A 24 1.31 -5.09 -0.75
N HIS A 25 0.99 -6.37 -0.72
CA HIS A 25 1.32 -7.29 -1.80
C HIS A 25 0.34 -8.46 -1.76
N VAL A 26 0.12 -9.09 -2.90
CA VAL A 26 -0.72 -10.28 -3.01
C VAL A 26 0.09 -11.37 -3.67
N GLY A 27 0.01 -12.56 -3.10
CA GLY A 27 0.73 -13.73 -3.57
C GLY A 27 0.40 -14.95 -2.72
N ASN A 28 0.95 -16.10 -3.13
CA ASN A 28 0.67 -17.37 -2.50
C ASN A 28 1.29 -17.45 -1.09
N CYS A 29 0.52 -17.93 -0.14
CA CYS A 29 0.96 -18.30 1.20
C CYS A 29 0.13 -19.48 1.72
N TYR A 30 0.62 -20.10 2.78
CA TYR A 30 -0.12 -21.06 3.58
C TYR A 30 -0.05 -20.66 5.05
N GLU A 31 -1.09 -21.02 5.78
CA GLU A 31 -1.12 -20.90 7.23
C GLU A 31 -0.46 -22.14 7.84
N PHE A 32 0.43 -21.92 8.79
CA PHE A 32 1.13 -22.96 9.52
C PHE A 32 0.77 -22.90 11.00
N HIS A 33 0.18 -23.98 11.50
CA HIS A 33 -0.29 -24.08 12.88
C HIS A 33 0.76 -24.81 13.73
N HIS A 34 1.37 -24.09 14.67
CA HIS A 34 2.21 -24.68 15.71
C HIS A 34 1.36 -25.03 16.94
N ALA A 35 1.31 -26.32 17.29
CA ALA A 35 0.82 -26.76 18.59
C ALA A 35 2.02 -26.89 19.56
N GLU A 36 2.10 -26.02 20.56
CA GLU A 36 3.01 -26.25 21.68
C GLU A 36 2.47 -27.42 22.52
N GLY A 37 3.26 -28.48 22.71
CA GLY A 37 2.81 -29.68 23.42
C GLY A 37 2.48 -29.49 24.90
N LEU A 38 2.81 -28.33 25.49
CA LEU A 38 2.62 -28.03 26.93
C LEU A 38 1.68 -26.85 27.20
N ASN A 39 1.30 -26.07 26.19
CA ASN A 39 0.34 -24.96 26.30
C ASN A 39 -0.69 -25.07 25.16
N PRO A 40 -2.00 -24.99 25.42
CA PRO A 40 -3.03 -25.06 24.38
C PRO A 40 -3.09 -23.81 23.47
N THR A 41 -2.09 -22.93 23.52
CA THR A 41 -1.99 -21.78 22.64
C THR A 41 -1.54 -22.24 21.26
N MET A 42 -2.46 -22.23 20.30
CA MET A 42 -2.11 -22.41 18.89
C MET A 42 -1.54 -21.11 18.34
N TYR A 43 -0.31 -21.15 17.85
CA TYR A 43 0.26 -20.07 17.05
C TYR A 43 0.00 -20.37 15.57
N CYS A 44 -0.48 -19.37 14.84
CA CYS A 44 -0.69 -19.45 13.39
C CYS A 44 0.27 -18.48 12.71
N ASP A 45 1.19 -19.01 11.91
CA ASP A 45 2.13 -18.24 11.10
C ASP A 45 1.71 -18.26 9.64
N ILE A 46 1.83 -17.13 8.94
CA ILE A 46 1.67 -17.07 7.49
C ILE A 46 3.05 -17.26 6.86
N VAL A 47 3.18 -18.27 6.00
CA VAL A 47 4.44 -18.62 5.35
C VAL A 47 4.25 -18.67 3.83
N GLY A 48 5.18 -18.10 3.08
CA GLY A 48 5.15 -18.12 1.62
C GLY A 48 6.07 -17.08 1.02
N ASP A 49 6.21 -17.11 -0.30
CA ASP A 49 7.04 -16.12 -1.01
C ASP A 49 6.52 -14.70 -0.77
N VAL A 50 5.20 -14.51 -0.66
CA VAL A 50 4.55 -13.22 -0.37
C VAL A 50 5.08 -12.56 0.90
N THR A 51 5.41 -13.32 1.95
CA THR A 51 5.91 -12.76 3.21
C THR A 51 7.37 -12.31 3.07
N ILE A 52 8.16 -13.02 2.27
CA ILE A 52 9.53 -12.62 1.90
C ILE A 52 9.51 -11.36 1.01
N GLU A 53 8.56 -11.27 0.06
CA GLU A 53 8.32 -10.09 -0.76
C GLU A 53 8.06 -8.87 0.12
N LEU A 54 7.06 -8.98 1.01
CA LEU A 54 6.62 -7.90 1.89
C LEU A 54 7.74 -7.44 2.82
N ALA A 55 8.46 -8.37 3.46
CA ALA A 55 9.56 -8.02 4.36
C ALA A 55 10.62 -7.16 3.65
N ARG A 56 11.01 -7.55 2.44
CA ARG A 56 11.98 -6.80 1.62
C ARG A 56 11.44 -5.46 1.17
N MET A 57 10.16 -5.39 0.81
CA MET A 57 9.52 -4.13 0.44
C MET A 57 9.51 -3.12 1.60
N VAL A 58 9.08 -3.56 2.78
CA VAL A 58 9.04 -2.68 3.97
C VAL A 58 10.43 -2.24 4.39
N GLU A 59 11.45 -3.09 4.24
CA GLU A 59 12.85 -2.76 4.55
C GLU A 59 13.35 -1.57 3.71
N HIS A 60 12.98 -1.51 2.42
CA HIS A 60 13.37 -0.47 1.45
C HIS A 60 12.35 0.66 1.31
N ALA A 61 11.30 0.69 2.13
CA ALA A 61 10.36 1.80 2.17
C ALA A 61 10.98 3.00 2.91
N MET A 62 10.73 4.20 2.41
CA MET A 62 11.00 5.46 3.12
C MET A 62 10.05 5.61 4.32
N PRO A 63 10.43 6.34 5.39
CA PRO A 63 9.52 6.65 6.50
C PRO A 63 8.23 7.34 6.01
N GLY A 64 7.06 6.82 6.36
CA GLY A 64 5.76 7.33 5.90
C GLY A 64 5.32 6.82 4.52
N GLN A 65 6.13 6.01 3.85
CA GLN A 65 5.81 5.49 2.53
C GLN A 65 4.84 4.31 2.59
N ILE A 66 3.96 4.26 1.59
CA ILE A 66 3.09 3.12 1.31
C ILE A 66 3.54 2.54 -0.04
N LEU A 67 4.00 1.30 -0.02
CA LEU A 67 4.35 0.54 -1.23
C LEU A 67 3.27 -0.47 -1.58
N VAL A 68 3.04 -0.67 -2.86
CA VAL A 68 2.16 -1.72 -3.40
C VAL A 68 2.98 -2.54 -4.37
N GLY A 69 3.19 -3.83 -4.10
CA GLY A 69 4.05 -4.67 -4.94
C GLY A 69 3.42 -4.90 -6.31
N ASP A 70 4.24 -5.06 -7.33
CA ASP A 70 3.83 -5.34 -8.71
C ASP A 70 3.45 -6.83 -8.83
N PHE A 71 2.21 -7.16 -8.48
CA PHE A 71 1.64 -8.50 -8.66
C PHE A 71 0.65 -8.51 -9.83
N ALA A 72 0.46 -9.70 -10.40
CA ALA A 72 -0.61 -10.00 -11.34
C ALA A 72 -1.24 -11.32 -10.93
N LEU A 73 -2.54 -11.30 -10.63
CA LEU A 73 -3.31 -12.49 -10.31
C LEU A 73 -4.05 -12.96 -11.55
N GLU A 74 -3.90 -14.24 -11.87
CA GLU A 74 -4.83 -14.91 -12.76
C GLU A 74 -6.11 -15.16 -11.96
N THR A 75 -7.18 -14.42 -12.28
CA THR A 75 -8.48 -14.63 -11.65
C THR A 75 -9.01 -15.98 -12.11
N ILE A 76 -9.05 -16.97 -11.21
CA ILE A 76 -9.73 -18.25 -11.47
C ILE A 76 -11.23 -18.01 -11.24
N SER A 77 -11.93 -17.44 -12.21
CA SER A 77 -13.39 -17.37 -12.18
C SER A 77 -13.98 -18.69 -12.69
N GLN A 78 -14.86 -19.33 -11.90
CA GLN A 78 -15.65 -20.49 -12.35
C GLN A 78 -16.84 -20.11 -13.26
N GLU A 79 -17.04 -18.81 -13.54
CA GLU A 79 -18.09 -18.28 -14.42
C GLU A 79 -17.44 -17.56 -15.62
N PRO A 80 -17.94 -17.73 -16.85
CA PRO A 80 -17.28 -17.25 -18.07
C PRO A 80 -17.65 -15.80 -18.38
N LEU A 81 -17.32 -14.85 -17.50
CA LEU A 81 -17.48 -13.43 -17.78
C LEU A 81 -16.32 -12.64 -17.16
N THR A 82 -15.33 -12.37 -18.02
CA THR A 82 -14.12 -11.54 -17.86
C THR A 82 -12.91 -12.22 -17.18
N ASP A 83 -11.94 -12.63 -18.00
CA ASP A 83 -10.53 -12.88 -17.61
C ASP A 83 -9.87 -11.59 -17.13
N ALA A 84 -10.38 -10.99 -16.05
CA ALA A 84 -9.81 -9.79 -15.48
C ALA A 84 -8.58 -10.19 -14.66
N VAL A 85 -7.39 -10.04 -15.23
CA VAL A 85 -6.14 -10.05 -14.46
C VAL A 85 -6.23 -8.94 -13.42
N CYS A 86 -6.27 -9.31 -12.14
CA CYS A 86 -6.21 -8.33 -11.06
C CYS A 86 -4.73 -8.01 -10.81
N ASP A 87 -4.25 -6.98 -11.48
CA ASP A 87 -2.92 -6.41 -11.24
C ASP A 87 -2.95 -5.39 -10.09
N ALA A 88 -1.78 -4.95 -9.65
CA ALA A 88 -1.64 -3.97 -8.58
C ALA A 88 -2.41 -2.65 -8.82
N ILE A 89 -2.56 -2.21 -10.07
CA ILE A 89 -3.27 -0.98 -10.42
C ILE A 89 -4.78 -1.21 -10.26
N GLY A 90 -5.31 -2.30 -10.82
CA GLY A 90 -6.71 -2.71 -10.68
C GLY A 90 -7.10 -2.97 -9.22
N PHE A 91 -6.18 -3.54 -8.42
CA PHE A 91 -6.37 -3.69 -6.99
C PHE A 91 -6.60 -2.34 -6.28
N ILE A 92 -5.83 -1.31 -6.62
CA ILE A 92 -5.99 0.03 -6.02
C ILE A 92 -7.27 0.71 -6.50
N GLU A 93 -7.65 0.55 -7.76
CA GLU A 93 -8.94 1.02 -8.29
C GLU A 93 -10.12 0.36 -7.57
N GLN A 94 -10.04 -0.96 -7.34
CA GLN A 94 -11.05 -1.70 -6.57
C GLN A 94 -11.08 -1.23 -5.11
N ALA A 95 -9.92 -1.06 -4.48
CA ALA A 95 -9.82 -0.54 -3.12
C ALA A 95 -10.44 0.86 -3.01
N GLN A 96 -10.17 1.76 -3.97
CA GLN A 96 -10.79 3.09 -4.03
C GLN A 96 -12.33 3.01 -4.06
N ASN A 97 -12.89 2.06 -4.80
CA ASN A 97 -14.34 1.85 -4.84
C ASN A 97 -14.88 1.34 -3.50
N SER A 98 -14.23 0.34 -2.89
CA SER A 98 -14.64 -0.17 -1.57
C SER A 98 -14.52 0.88 -0.46
N LEU A 99 -13.51 1.76 -0.51
CA LEU A 99 -13.29 2.80 0.49
C LEU A 99 -14.40 3.87 0.50
N SER A 100 -15.18 4.01 -0.58
CA SER A 100 -16.35 4.90 -0.60
C SER A 100 -17.41 4.48 0.43
N GLN A 101 -17.47 3.19 0.78
CA GLN A 101 -18.39 2.62 1.77
C GLN A 101 -18.05 3.05 3.20
N LEU A 102 -16.87 3.66 3.42
CA LEU A 102 -16.44 4.13 4.73
C LEU A 102 -16.87 5.58 5.05
N ASN A 103 -17.71 6.19 4.21
CA ASN A 103 -18.32 7.49 4.53
C ASN A 103 -19.11 7.39 5.84
N GLY A 104 -18.87 8.34 6.74
CA GLY A 104 -19.51 8.38 8.05
C GLY A 104 -18.80 7.56 9.13
N LEU A 105 -17.78 6.76 8.80
CA LEU A 105 -16.93 6.13 9.81
C LEU A 105 -16.25 7.20 10.66
N GLU A 106 -16.29 7.06 11.99
CA GLU A 106 -15.61 8.01 12.88
C GLU A 106 -14.13 7.66 13.06
N LEU A 107 -13.26 8.65 12.85
CA LEU A 107 -11.83 8.56 13.12
C LEU A 107 -11.46 9.63 14.15
N SER A 108 -11.20 9.21 15.39
CA SER A 108 -10.90 10.08 16.53
C SER A 108 -11.95 11.16 16.81
N GLY A 109 -13.23 10.82 16.60
CA GLY A 109 -14.37 11.71 16.84
C GLY A 109 -14.84 12.52 15.62
N ASP A 110 -14.09 12.48 14.51
CA ASP A 110 -14.46 13.16 13.27
C ASP A 110 -14.95 12.16 12.23
N ALA A 111 -16.09 12.43 11.59
CA ALA A 111 -16.64 11.57 10.56
C ALA A 111 -15.87 11.70 9.22
N VAL A 112 -15.52 10.56 8.63
CA VAL A 112 -14.95 10.47 7.29
C VAL A 112 -15.96 10.97 6.25
N GLU A 113 -15.53 11.91 5.42
CA GLU A 113 -16.31 12.41 4.28
C GLU A 113 -15.93 11.67 3.00
N SER A 114 -14.62 11.53 2.73
CA SER A 114 -14.13 10.80 1.58
C SER A 114 -12.73 10.26 1.80
N ILE A 115 -12.42 9.15 1.13
CA ILE A 115 -11.07 8.58 1.09
C ILE A 115 -10.64 8.49 -0.37
N LYS A 116 -9.48 9.07 -0.69
CA LYS A 116 -8.85 8.96 -2.01
C LYS A 116 -7.59 8.11 -1.89
N CYS A 117 -7.59 6.94 -2.52
CA CYS A 117 -6.49 5.99 -2.60
C CYS A 117 -6.02 5.91 -4.05
N TYR A 118 -4.74 6.15 -4.30
CA TYR A 118 -4.19 6.17 -5.65
C TYR A 118 -2.70 5.89 -5.66
N LEU A 119 -2.22 5.36 -6.79
CA LEU A 119 -0.79 5.24 -7.07
C LEU A 119 -0.26 6.58 -7.59
N THR A 120 0.97 6.93 -7.22
CA THR A 120 1.55 8.23 -7.59
C THR A 120 2.46 8.14 -8.81
N GLY A 121 2.56 9.25 -9.53
CA GLY A 121 3.54 9.44 -10.59
C GLY A 121 3.59 10.90 -11.04
N GLN A 122 4.20 11.13 -12.19
CA GLN A 122 4.37 12.45 -12.78
C GLN A 122 3.09 12.92 -13.47
N ALA A 123 2.84 14.23 -13.40
CA ALA A 123 1.75 14.87 -14.12
C ALA A 123 2.00 14.84 -15.64
N CYS A 124 0.96 14.51 -16.39
CA CYS A 124 0.93 14.53 -17.85
C CYS A 124 0.36 15.87 -18.36
N ALA A 125 0.62 16.19 -19.62
CA ALA A 125 0.14 17.44 -20.24
C ALA A 125 -1.40 17.51 -20.37
N ASP A 126 -2.08 16.37 -20.36
CA ASP A 126 -3.54 16.23 -20.43
C ASP A 126 -4.23 16.32 -19.05
N GLY A 127 -3.48 16.58 -17.98
CA GLY A 127 -3.99 16.65 -16.62
C GLY A 127 -4.11 15.30 -15.90
N THR A 128 -3.76 14.19 -16.57
CA THR A 128 -3.63 12.87 -15.94
C THR A 128 -2.29 12.74 -15.21
N PHE A 129 -2.10 11.61 -14.53
CA PHE A 129 -0.84 11.27 -13.89
C PHE A 129 -0.40 9.89 -14.36
N THR A 130 0.90 9.76 -14.64
CA THR A 130 1.55 8.45 -14.77
C THR A 130 1.54 7.71 -13.44
N ILE A 131 1.92 6.43 -13.46
CA ILE A 131 2.18 5.62 -12.27
C ILE A 131 3.67 5.28 -12.26
N ARG A 132 4.41 5.77 -11.25
CA ARG A 132 5.84 5.51 -11.13
C ARG A 132 6.06 4.08 -10.64
N LYS A 133 6.75 3.28 -11.45
CA LYS A 133 7.22 1.94 -11.09
C LYS A 133 8.60 2.05 -10.46
N LEU A 134 8.74 1.49 -9.26
CA LEU A 134 9.95 1.47 -8.47
C LEU A 134 10.56 0.06 -8.49
N ALA A 135 11.89 -0.04 -8.54
CA ALA A 135 12.65 -1.26 -8.36
C ALA A 135 13.23 -1.32 -6.95
N ILE A 136 13.11 -2.50 -6.33
CA ILE A 136 13.67 -2.83 -5.03
C ILE A 136 14.70 -3.91 -5.25
N HIS A 137 15.95 -3.58 -4.95
CA HIS A 137 17.08 -4.51 -5.07
C HIS A 137 17.38 -5.10 -3.70
N ASP A 138 17.34 -6.43 -3.58
CA ASP A 138 17.70 -7.07 -2.33
C ASP A 138 19.20 -7.46 -2.27
N LYS A 139 19.67 -7.76 -1.07
CA LYS A 139 21.05 -8.22 -0.80
C LYS A 139 21.42 -9.55 -1.47
N HIS A 140 20.47 -10.24 -2.09
CA HIS A 140 20.65 -11.51 -2.78
C HIS A 140 20.58 -11.34 -4.31
N GLY A 141 20.59 -10.11 -4.82
CA GLY A 141 20.60 -9.79 -6.24
C GLY A 141 19.25 -9.98 -6.94
N ARG A 142 18.15 -10.20 -6.20
CA ARG A 142 16.80 -10.24 -6.80
C ARG A 142 16.24 -8.83 -6.84
N THR A 143 15.55 -8.53 -7.94
CA THR A 143 14.87 -7.26 -8.14
C THR A 143 13.37 -7.48 -8.16
N ARG A 144 12.65 -6.69 -7.38
CA ARG A 144 11.19 -6.66 -7.35
C ARG A 144 10.69 -5.29 -7.75
N ASN A 145 9.49 -5.22 -8.29
CA ASN A 145 8.86 -3.95 -8.59
C ASN A 145 7.79 -3.63 -7.54
N ALA A 146 7.62 -2.33 -7.28
CA ALA A 146 6.54 -1.81 -6.48
C ALA A 146 6.09 -0.46 -7.03
N PHE A 147 4.96 0.01 -6.53
CA PHE A 147 4.39 1.32 -6.80
C PHE A 147 4.29 2.09 -5.49
N ASN A 148 4.45 3.40 -5.56
CA ASN A 148 4.17 4.29 -4.43
C ASN A 148 2.68 4.62 -4.40
N ALA A 149 2.06 4.56 -3.22
CA ALA A 149 0.66 4.88 -3.02
C ALA A 149 0.47 6.04 -2.05
N LYS A 150 -0.63 6.77 -2.23
CA LYS A 150 -1.14 7.76 -1.29
C LYS A 150 -2.57 7.48 -0.91
N VAL A 151 -2.91 7.81 0.33
CA VAL A 151 -4.27 7.78 0.85
C VAL A 151 -4.58 9.11 1.52
N ASN A 152 -5.55 9.85 0.98
CA ASN A 152 -6.00 11.11 1.54
C ASN A 152 -7.39 10.89 2.14
N ILE A 153 -7.53 11.13 3.45
CA ILE A 153 -8.79 10.98 4.17
C ILE A 153 -9.30 12.38 4.52
N HIS A 154 -10.39 12.79 3.89
CA HIS A 154 -11.09 14.04 4.19
C HIS A 154 -12.15 13.76 5.25
N ARG A 155 -12.24 14.67 6.22
CA ARG A 155 -13.12 14.57 7.39
C ARG A 155 -13.93 15.85 7.46
N ARG A 156 -15.22 15.75 7.84
CA ARG A 156 -16.19 16.85 7.68
C ARG A 156 -15.78 18.14 8.42
N ASP A 157 -15.31 17.98 9.65
CA ASP A 157 -15.03 19.11 10.55
C ASP A 157 -13.56 19.14 11.02
N ALA A 158 -12.67 18.50 10.26
CA ALA A 158 -11.26 18.37 10.65
C ALA A 158 -10.31 18.38 9.46
N THR A 159 -9.03 18.64 9.74
CA THR A 159 -7.99 18.65 8.71
C THR A 159 -7.85 17.27 8.04
N PRO A 160 -7.59 17.22 6.72
CA PRO A 160 -7.37 15.97 6.03
C PRO A 160 -6.16 15.21 6.61
N ILE A 161 -6.26 13.89 6.62
CA ILE A 161 -5.14 13.01 6.96
C ILE A 161 -4.52 12.56 5.64
N LEU A 162 -3.28 12.99 5.40
CA LEU A 162 -2.53 12.66 4.19
C LEU A 162 -1.51 11.57 4.52
N LEU A 163 -1.70 10.39 3.94
CA LEU A 163 -0.86 9.20 4.15
C LEU A 163 -0.11 8.87 2.86
N GLY A 164 1.10 8.31 3.01
CA GLY A 164 1.99 8.06 1.88
C GLY A 164 2.82 9.29 1.50
N ILE A 165 3.77 9.09 0.59
CA ILE A 165 4.70 10.12 0.13
C ILE A 165 4.26 10.65 -1.24
N GLU A 166 4.39 11.94 -1.47
CA GLU A 166 4.17 12.52 -2.80
C GLU A 166 5.26 12.11 -3.78
N ASP A 167 4.89 11.88 -5.04
CA ASP A 167 5.82 11.43 -6.08
C ASP A 167 7.08 12.30 -6.18
N ARG A 168 6.94 13.62 -6.09
CA ARG A 168 8.04 14.58 -6.13
C ARG A 168 9.01 14.52 -4.94
N LEU A 169 8.59 13.86 -3.85
CA LEU A 169 9.39 13.70 -2.63
C LEU A 169 10.06 12.32 -2.57
N LEU A 170 9.79 11.43 -3.53
CA LEU A 170 10.51 10.17 -3.67
C LEU A 170 11.97 10.47 -4.02
N CYS A 171 12.87 9.82 -3.29
CA CYS A 171 14.30 9.95 -3.49
C CYS A 171 14.82 8.71 -4.22
N ASP A 172 15.59 8.91 -5.30
CA ASP A 172 16.34 7.83 -5.96
C ASP A 172 17.66 7.60 -5.21
N ASP A 173 17.56 6.98 -4.04
CA ASP A 173 18.68 6.54 -3.19
C ASP A 173 18.68 5.01 -3.12
N GLU A 174 19.85 4.39 -3.27
CA GLU A 174 19.99 2.92 -3.29
C GLU A 174 19.52 2.23 -2.00
N ARG A 175 19.39 2.98 -0.89
CA ARG A 175 18.79 2.47 0.36
C ARG A 175 17.29 2.25 0.25
N TYR A 176 16.63 2.85 -0.74
CA TYR A 176 15.20 2.80 -0.97
C TYR A 176 14.88 2.24 -2.35
N ALA A 177 13.59 2.10 -2.64
CA ALA A 177 13.14 1.73 -3.97
C ALA A 177 13.49 2.84 -5.00
N VAL A 178 14.16 2.47 -6.08
CA VAL A 178 14.65 3.40 -7.12
C VAL A 178 13.72 3.43 -8.32
N THR A 179 13.65 4.54 -9.04
CA THR A 179 12.77 4.65 -10.20
C THR A 179 13.19 3.70 -11.32
N ARG A 180 12.27 2.81 -11.75
CA ARG A 180 12.44 1.90 -12.89
C ARG A 180 11.79 2.43 -14.16
N GLY A 181 10.69 3.17 -14.02
CA GLY A 181 9.98 3.75 -15.15
C GLY A 181 8.60 4.26 -14.77
N HIS A 182 7.82 4.65 -15.78
CA HIS A 182 6.47 5.16 -15.62
C HIS A 182 5.50 4.34 -16.47
N VAL A 183 4.35 4.01 -15.90
CA VAL A 183 3.25 3.34 -16.59
C VAL A 183 2.17 4.39 -16.89
N VAL A 184 1.64 4.36 -18.10
CA VAL A 184 0.44 5.10 -18.50
C VAL A 184 -0.62 4.04 -18.78
N ARG A 185 -1.77 4.11 -18.12
CA ARG A 185 -2.96 3.35 -18.55
C ARG A 185 -3.72 4.27 -19.50
N ASP A 186 -3.91 3.82 -20.73
CA ASP A 186 -4.88 4.44 -21.62
C ASP A 186 -6.27 4.29 -20.95
N GLY A 187 -6.97 5.41 -20.80
CA GLY A 187 -8.27 5.43 -20.13
C GLY A 187 -9.26 4.48 -20.81
N THR A 188 -9.97 3.69 -20.01
CA THR A 188 -11.26 3.09 -20.40
C THR A 188 -12.31 4.18 -20.60
#